data_AF-A0A6L7ZXT2-F1
#
_entry.id   AF-A0A6L7ZXT2-F1
#
_cell.length_a   1.000
_cell.length_b   1.000
_cell.length_c   1.000
_cell.angle_alpha   90.00
_cell.angle_beta   90.00
_cell.angle_gamma   90.00
#
_symmetry.space_group_name_H-M   'P 1'
#
loop_
_entity.id
_entity.type
_entity.pdbx_description
1 polymer ?
#
loop_
_entity_poly.entity_id
_entity_poly.type
_entity_poly.pdbx_seq_one_letter_code
_entity_poly.pdbx_strand_id
1 'polypeptide(L)' 'MTLYSLNGFSPDCHEDSWVAPNATLIGKVFLAKDASVWWQAVLRGDNE' A
#
# COMPACT_ATOMS: atom_id res chain seq x y z
N MET A 1 -7.23 7.81 -0.03
CA MET A 1 -6.29 6.68 0.05
C MET A 1 -7.08 5.45 -0.32
N THR A 2 -6.55 4.62 -1.20
CA THR A 2 -7.29 3.44 -1.65
C THR A 2 -6.47 2.18 -1.38
N LEU A 3 -6.75 1.56 -0.24
CA LEU A 3 -6.16 0.30 0.20
C LEU A 3 -7.16 -0.83 -0.08
N TYR A 4 -6.73 -1.83 -0.83
CA TYR A 4 -7.60 -2.94 -1.22
C TYR A 4 -7.06 -4.27 -0.73
N SER A 5 -7.93 -5.07 -0.13
CA SER A 5 -7.62 -6.45 0.20
C SER A 5 -7.70 -7.36 -1.03
N LEU A 6 -6.77 -8.31 -1.16
CA LEU A 6 -6.72 -9.32 -2.20
C LEU A 6 -6.24 -10.65 -1.59
N ASN A 7 -6.96 -11.74 -1.84
CA ASN A 7 -6.63 -13.09 -1.32
C ASN A 7 -6.39 -13.16 0.20
N GLY A 8 -7.14 -12.38 0.98
CA GLY A 8 -6.98 -12.30 2.44
C GLY A 8 -5.83 -11.40 2.92
N PHE A 9 -5.04 -10.83 2.01
CA PHE A 9 -4.00 -9.85 2.34
C PHE A 9 -4.52 -8.44 2.14
N SER A 10 -4.21 -7.55 3.08
CA SER A 10 -4.37 -6.10 2.96
C SER A 10 -3.00 -5.43 3.07
N PRO A 11 -2.81 -4.24 2.49
CA PRO A 11 -1.62 -3.45 2.73
C PRO A 11 -1.39 -3.27 4.23
N ASP A 12 -0.18 -3.60 4.69
CA ASP A 12 0.30 -3.37 6.04
C ASP A 12 1.19 -2.13 6.02
N CYS A 13 0.68 -1.05 6.59
CA CYS A 13 1.33 0.26 6.56
C CYS A 13 1.75 0.65 7.98
N HIS A 14 3.05 0.85 8.18
CA HIS A 14 3.57 1.43 9.41
C HIS A 14 2.92 2.81 9.68
N GLU A 15 2.69 3.15 10.96
CA GLU A 15 2.04 4.42 11.35
C GLU A 15 2.79 5.67 10.86
N ASP A 16 4.13 5.62 10.87
CA ASP A 16 5.02 6.66 10.33
C ASP A 16 5.19 6.61 8.79
N SER A 17 4.48 5.74 8.07
CA SER A 17 4.49 5.74 6.60
C SER A 17 3.50 6.75 6.04
N TRP A 18 3.74 7.22 4.82
CA TRP A 18 2.85 8.17 4.15
C TRP A 18 2.40 7.67 2.78
N VAL A 19 1.10 7.75 2.52
CA VAL A 19 0.49 7.36 1.25
C VAL A 19 -0.34 8.52 0.72
N ALA A 20 -0.02 9.00 -0.49
CA ALA A 20 -0.77 10.04 -1.15
C ALA A 20 -2.26 9.66 -1.30
N PRO A 21 -3.22 10.60 -1.18
CA PRO A 21 -4.65 10.28 -1.21
C PRO A 21 -5.15 9.53 -2.46
N ASN A 22 -4.47 9.67 -3.59
CA ASN A 22 -4.80 9.04 -4.87
C ASN A 22 -3.83 7.90 -5.28
N ALA A 23 -2.94 7.46 -4.39
CA ALA A 23 -2.17 6.23 -4.61
C ALA A 23 -3.05 5.00 -4.35
N THR A 24 -2.74 3.91 -5.04
CA THR A 24 -3.47 2.63 -4.95
C THR A 24 -2.54 1.53 -4.47
N LEU A 25 -2.87 0.90 -3.34
CA LEU A 25 -2.15 -0.25 -2.78
C LEU A 25 -3.11 -1.45 -2.70
N ILE A 26 -2.70 -2.59 -3.25
CA ILE A 26 -3.54 -3.78 -3.38
C ILE A 26 -2.78 -5.00 -2.88
N GLY A 27 -3.40 -5.78 -1.99
CA GLY A 27 -2.90 -7.10 -1.59
C GLY A 27 -1.69 -7.05 -0.66
N LYS A 28 -0.72 -7.92 -0.91
CA LYS A 28 0.45 -8.17 -0.04
C LYS A 28 1.51 -7.07 -0.21
N VAL A 29 1.25 -5.90 0.36
CA VAL A 29 2.14 -4.74 0.37
C VAL A 29 2.53 -4.41 1.81
N PHE A 30 3.83 -4.24 2.07
CA PHE A 30 4.35 -3.82 3.36
C PHE A 30 5.07 -2.47 3.21
N LEU A 31 4.61 -1.44 3.93
CA LEU A 31 5.31 -0.17 4.05
C LEU A 31 6.04 -0.10 5.39
N ALA A 32 7.36 -0.04 5.33
CA ALA A 32 8.21 0.16 6.50
C ALA A 32 8.06 1.59 7.06
N LYS A 33 8.63 1.80 8.25
CA LYS A 33 8.79 3.12 8.86
C LYS A 33 9.41 4.11 7.86
N ASP A 34 8.89 5.34 7.83
CA ASP A 34 9.34 6.46 6.98
C ASP A 34 9.22 6.23 5.46
N ALA A 35 8.59 5.14 5.02
CA ALA A 35 8.30 4.91 3.60
C ALA A 35 7.25 5.90 3.09
N SER A 36 7.38 6.33 1.82
CA SER A 36 6.42 7.22 1.17
C SER A 36 6.00 6.70 -0.21
N VAL A 37 4.68 6.72 -0.45
CA VAL A 37 4.07 6.39 -1.74
C VAL A 37 3.40 7.64 -2.31
N TRP A 38 3.90 8.09 -3.46
CA TRP A 38 3.54 9.38 -4.04
C TRP A 38 2.36 9.29 -5.01
N TRP A 39 1.84 10.45 -5.41
CA TRP A 39 0.61 10.55 -6.21
C TRP A 39 0.61 9.64 -7.44
N GLN A 40 -0.54 9.02 -7.69
CA GLN A 40 -0.79 8.13 -8.84
C GLN A 40 0.04 6.84 -8.88
N ALA A 41 0.85 6.55 -7.86
CA ALA A 41 1.54 5.27 -7.77
C ALA A 41 0.56 4.10 -7.58
N VAL A 42 0.88 2.96 -8.19
CA VAL A 42 0.15 1.70 -8.04
C VAL A 42 1.11 0.64 -7.54
N LEU A 43 0.88 0.14 -6.32
CA LEU A 43 1.58 -1.00 -5.75
C LEU A 43 0.59 -2.17 -5.68
N ARG A 44 0.87 -3.23 -6.43
CA ARG A 44 0.00 -4.40 -6.50
C ARG A 44 0.81 -5.64 -6.15
N GLY A 45 0.61 -6.14 -4.94
CA GLY A 45 1.21 -7.38 -4.44
C GLY A 45 0.24 -8.55 -4.65
N ASP A 46 0.16 -9.03 -5.89
CA ASP A 46 -0.75 -10.11 -6.32
C ASP A 46 -0.04 -11.44 -6.64
N ASN A 47 1.29 -11.47 -6.52
CA ASN A 47 2.10 -12.68 -6.66
C ASN A 47 2.39 -13.36 -5.31
N GLU A 48 2.75 -14.64 -5.35
CA GLU A 48 3.07 -15.49 -4.19
C GLU A 48 4.22 -14.95 -3.32
#